data_AF-A0A1Q8ARD9-F1
#
_entry.id   AF-A0A1Q8ARD9-F1
#
_cell.length_a   1.000
_cell.length_b   1.000
_cell.length_c   1.000
_cell.angle_alpha   90.00
_cell.angle_beta   90.00
_cell.angle_gamma   90.00
#
_symmetry.space_group_name_H-M   'P 1'
#
loop_
_entity.id
_entity.type
_entity.pdbx_description
1 polymer ?
#
loop_
_entity_poly.entity_id
_entity_poly.type
_entity_poly.pdbx_seq_one_letter_code
_entity_poly.pdbx_strand_id
1 'polypeptide(L)'
;MHCTGVLAADAFEEFELPDDSVLNQLRTVQFHAPSGNTIEYATPTVEAVVIDRARFDRRLAERAALAGAELSYGERVTNVAVDGGGVRVTTPSTSVHARVCVLACGASYAVQRKLRLGMPRLLLHSAQAELPARRLGDVEVHFGERVAPRGFAWAVPVQRERPYVRIGVMCAQHADRHFDRMLEDIAPRWGVERTAQCQPRQKILPLGPIERTFAERVVVLGDAAGIVKPTTGGGIYYSLLSASLACDTLTGALGRSCAGSSSCAASRSASPTRTSTACSRSRAPTV
;
A
#
# COMPACT_ATOMS: atom_id res chain seq x y z
N MET A 1 7.09 -2.41 11.02
CA MET A 1 6.34 -2.09 9.78
C MET A 1 7.32 -1.45 8.78
N HIS A 2 7.23 -1.77 7.49
CA HIS A 2 8.15 -1.31 6.44
C HIS A 2 7.34 -0.60 5.35
N CYS A 3 7.20 0.72 5.49
CA CYS A 3 6.52 1.60 4.57
C CYS A 3 6.94 3.04 4.88
N THR A 4 7.06 3.88 3.86
CA THR A 4 7.35 5.31 4.06
C THR A 4 6.19 6.03 4.74
N GLY A 5 4.97 5.50 4.60
CA GLY A 5 3.76 6.05 5.23
C GLY A 5 3.40 7.43 4.70
N VAL A 6 3.72 7.73 3.44
CA VAL A 6 3.23 8.92 2.75
C VAL A 6 1.93 8.54 2.05
N LEU A 7 0.87 9.31 2.29
CA LEU A 7 -0.45 9.11 1.70
C LEU A 7 -1.00 10.46 1.24
N ALA A 8 -1.74 10.47 0.13
CA ALA A 8 -2.44 11.67 -0.33
C ALA A 8 -3.45 12.12 0.73
N ALA A 9 -3.57 13.44 0.97
CA ALA A 9 -4.49 13.99 1.95
C ALA A 9 -5.95 13.63 1.63
N ASP A 10 -6.34 13.74 0.36
CA ASP A 10 -7.69 13.45 -0.12
C ASP A 10 -8.13 11.99 0.13
N ALA A 11 -7.17 11.06 0.27
CA ALA A 11 -7.49 9.66 0.56
C ALA A 11 -8.17 9.49 1.93
N PHE A 12 -7.99 10.43 2.86
CA PHE A 12 -8.63 10.39 4.16
C PHE A 12 -10.12 10.64 4.09
N GLU A 13 -10.52 11.63 3.28
CA GLU A 13 -11.93 11.90 3.02
C GLU A 13 -12.53 10.79 2.14
N GLU A 14 -11.84 10.39 1.06
CA GLU A 14 -12.33 9.39 0.10
C GLU A 14 -12.65 8.03 0.76
N PHE A 15 -11.81 7.58 1.72
CA PHE A 15 -11.97 6.29 2.40
C PHE A 15 -12.31 6.41 3.89
N GLU A 16 -12.74 7.59 4.33
CA GLU A 16 -13.11 7.91 5.71
C GLU A 16 -12.02 7.50 6.74
N LEU A 17 -10.75 7.68 6.42
CA LEU A 17 -9.61 7.11 7.17
C LEU A 17 -9.45 7.73 8.59
N PRO A 18 -8.74 7.04 9.50
CA PRO A 18 -8.50 7.55 10.85
C PRO A 18 -7.45 8.69 10.86
N ASP A 19 -7.91 9.93 11.01
CA ASP A 19 -7.05 11.13 11.07
C ASP A 19 -6.07 11.12 12.25
N ASP A 20 -6.39 10.42 13.34
CA ASP A 20 -5.52 10.30 14.52
C ASP A 20 -4.22 9.53 14.25
N SER A 21 -4.06 8.97 13.04
CA SER A 21 -2.84 8.35 12.55
C SER A 21 -1.90 9.31 11.82
N VAL A 22 -2.33 10.54 11.52
CA VAL A 22 -1.49 11.56 10.85
C VAL A 22 -0.43 12.07 11.81
N LEU A 23 0.83 12.04 11.38
CA LEU A 23 1.99 12.52 12.15
C LEU A 23 2.36 13.95 11.78
N ASN A 24 2.41 14.26 10.47
CA ASN A 24 2.69 15.60 9.96
C ASN A 24 2.21 15.75 8.51
N GLN A 25 2.00 17.00 8.11
CA GLN A 25 1.64 17.39 6.75
C GLN A 25 2.90 17.65 5.91
N LEU A 26 2.79 17.41 4.59
CA LEU A 26 3.85 17.64 3.62
C LEU A 26 3.37 18.68 2.60
N ARG A 27 4.20 19.68 2.33
CA ARG A 27 3.91 20.78 1.38
C ARG A 27 5.01 20.99 0.36
N THR A 28 6.17 20.41 0.61
CA THR A 28 7.41 20.65 -0.10
C THR A 28 8.08 19.33 -0.39
N VAL A 29 8.61 19.20 -1.60
CA VAL A 29 9.46 18.09 -2.02
C VAL A 29 10.62 18.62 -2.84
N GLN A 30 11.81 18.09 -2.55
CA GLN A 30 13.04 18.37 -3.26
C GLN A 30 13.44 17.14 -4.07
N PHE A 31 13.59 17.32 -5.38
CA PHE A 31 14.05 16.30 -6.32
C PHE A 31 15.53 16.53 -6.62
N HIS A 32 16.38 15.60 -6.23
CA HIS A 32 17.82 15.65 -6.45
C HIS A 32 18.20 14.80 -7.66
N ALA A 33 18.69 15.46 -8.70
CA ALA A 33 19.11 14.83 -9.94
C ALA A 33 20.53 14.25 -9.83
N PRO A 34 20.90 13.25 -10.67
CA PRO A 34 22.25 12.67 -10.67
C PRO A 34 23.34 13.70 -11.02
N SER A 35 22.99 14.80 -11.69
CA SER A 35 23.89 15.90 -12.02
C SER A 35 24.26 16.80 -10.82
N GLY A 36 23.61 16.62 -9.66
CA GLY A 36 23.72 17.50 -8.50
C GLY A 36 22.71 18.66 -8.50
N ASN A 37 21.94 18.85 -9.58
CA ASN A 37 20.86 19.83 -9.60
C ASN A 37 19.73 19.42 -8.66
N THR A 38 19.10 20.40 -8.02
CA THR A 38 17.94 20.19 -7.15
C THR A 38 16.77 21.01 -7.67
N ILE A 39 15.59 20.39 -7.75
CA ILE A 39 14.33 21.05 -8.06
C ILE A 39 13.46 21.00 -6.81
N GLU A 40 13.05 22.16 -6.32
CA GLU A 40 12.07 22.27 -5.26
C GLU A 40 10.67 22.44 -5.85
N TYR A 41 9.71 21.68 -5.33
CA TYR A 41 8.31 21.80 -5.66
C TYR A 41 7.52 22.01 -4.37
N ALA A 42 6.74 23.10 -4.33
CA ALA A 42 5.93 23.48 -3.19
C ALA A 42 4.47 23.67 -3.62
N THR A 43 3.55 23.20 -2.79
CA THR A 43 2.11 23.25 -3.05
C THR A 43 1.43 24.23 -2.08
N PRO A 44 0.44 25.02 -2.53
CA PRO A 44 -0.27 25.94 -1.65
C PRO A 44 -1.11 25.19 -0.60
N THR A 45 -1.60 24.01 -0.96
CA THR A 45 -2.40 23.11 -0.13
C THR A 45 -1.59 21.90 0.31
N VAL A 46 -2.07 21.18 1.33
CA VAL A 46 -1.47 19.91 1.76
C VAL A 46 -1.92 18.83 0.81
N GLU A 47 -1.01 18.31 -0.01
CA GLU A 47 -1.32 17.21 -0.94
C GLU A 47 -1.03 15.84 -0.33
N ALA A 48 -0.11 15.76 0.63
CA ALA A 48 0.29 14.51 1.25
C ALA A 48 0.54 14.67 2.75
N VAL A 49 0.37 13.58 3.48
CA VAL A 49 0.66 13.48 4.91
C VAL A 49 1.52 12.26 5.19
N VAL A 50 2.24 12.33 6.31
CA VAL A 50 2.95 11.18 6.87
C VAL A 50 2.09 10.56 7.96
N ILE A 51 1.94 9.24 7.93
CA ILE A 51 1.14 8.50 8.91
C ILE A 51 1.99 7.60 9.81
N ASP A 52 1.49 7.36 11.02
CA ASP A 52 1.85 6.24 11.85
C ASP A 52 1.09 5.01 11.34
N ARG A 53 1.76 4.21 10.52
CA ARG A 53 1.17 3.00 9.95
C ARG A 53 0.77 1.96 10.98
N ALA A 54 1.41 1.89 12.15
CA ALA A 54 1.01 0.94 13.18
C ALA A 54 -0.29 1.37 13.86
N ARG A 55 -0.49 2.67 14.05
CA ARG A 55 -1.77 3.22 14.50
C ARG A 55 -2.83 3.09 13.41
N PHE A 56 -2.52 3.48 12.18
CA PHE A 56 -3.40 3.38 11.01
C PHE A 56 -3.94 1.96 10.82
N ASP A 57 -3.06 0.96 10.69
CA ASP A 57 -3.45 -0.43 10.45
C ASP A 57 -4.30 -0.98 11.63
N ARG A 58 -4.00 -0.57 12.87
CA ARG A 58 -4.77 -0.95 14.06
C ARG A 58 -6.17 -0.36 14.07
N ARG A 59 -6.30 0.93 13.74
CA ARG A 59 -7.61 1.60 13.65
C ARG A 59 -8.50 0.98 12.57
N LEU A 60 -7.92 0.61 11.42
CA LEU A 60 -8.67 -0.12 10.39
C LEU A 60 -9.14 -1.49 10.88
N ALA A 61 -8.28 -2.23 11.60
CA ALA A 61 -8.66 -3.51 12.19
C ALA A 61 -9.75 -3.36 13.26
N GLU A 62 -9.64 -2.36 14.15
CA GLU A 62 -10.66 -2.04 15.17
C GLU A 62 -12.01 -1.74 14.51
N ARG A 63 -12.03 -0.93 13.44
CA ARG A 63 -13.26 -0.63 12.70
C ARG A 63 -13.85 -1.87 12.03
N ALA A 64 -13.02 -2.72 11.43
CA ALA A 64 -13.50 -3.99 10.87
C ALA A 64 -14.14 -4.88 11.94
N ALA A 65 -13.53 -4.98 13.12
CA ALA A 65 -14.08 -5.74 14.24
C ALA A 65 -15.41 -5.15 14.74
N LEU A 66 -15.50 -3.82 14.88
CA LEU A 66 -16.75 -3.12 15.24
C LEU A 66 -17.86 -3.33 14.20
N ALA A 67 -17.50 -3.51 12.92
CA ALA A 67 -18.43 -3.87 11.85
C ALA A 67 -18.81 -5.36 11.83
N GLY A 68 -18.29 -6.18 12.76
CA GLY A 68 -18.63 -7.59 12.92
C GLY A 68 -17.63 -8.57 12.30
N ALA A 69 -16.45 -8.12 11.84
CA ALA A 69 -15.41 -9.02 11.37
C ALA A 69 -14.71 -9.75 12.53
N GLU A 70 -14.56 -11.06 12.43
CA GLU A 70 -13.74 -11.85 13.36
C GLU A 70 -12.26 -11.77 12.95
N LEU A 71 -11.39 -11.37 13.87
CA LEU A 71 -9.95 -11.23 13.63
C LEU A 71 -9.17 -12.34 14.35
N SER A 72 -8.43 -13.15 13.59
CA SER A 72 -7.54 -14.18 14.12
C SER A 72 -6.08 -13.80 13.91
N TYR A 73 -5.34 -13.59 15.01
CA TYR A 73 -3.92 -13.24 15.00
C TYR A 73 -3.04 -14.48 15.25
N GLY A 74 -1.76 -14.40 14.87
CA GLY A 74 -0.83 -15.53 14.99
C GLY A 74 -1.03 -16.63 13.95
N GLU A 75 -2.00 -16.44 13.05
CA GLU A 75 -2.43 -17.42 12.05
C GLU A 75 -1.76 -17.15 10.70
N ARG A 76 -0.81 -18.00 10.31
CA ARG A 76 -0.18 -17.93 8.98
C ARG A 76 -0.86 -18.89 8.02
N VAL A 77 -1.58 -18.35 7.04
CA VAL A 77 -2.15 -19.17 5.95
C VAL A 77 -1.03 -19.85 5.15
N THR A 78 -1.13 -21.17 5.03
CA THR A 78 -0.19 -22.02 4.29
C THR A 78 -0.82 -22.61 3.02
N ASN A 79 -2.15 -22.71 2.96
CA ASN A 79 -2.87 -23.23 1.82
C ASN A 79 -4.24 -22.59 1.62
N VAL A 80 -4.64 -22.47 0.36
CA VAL A 80 -6.00 -22.10 -0.06
C VAL A 80 -6.38 -23.06 -1.18
N ALA A 81 -7.47 -23.81 -0.97
CA ALA A 81 -8.01 -24.76 -1.93
C ALA A 81 -9.47 -24.42 -2.23
N VAL A 82 -9.84 -24.49 -3.51
CA VAL A 82 -11.21 -24.25 -3.97
C VAL A 82 -11.81 -25.58 -4.36
N ASP A 83 -13.01 -25.87 -3.87
CA ASP A 83 -13.79 -27.06 -4.22
C ASP A 83 -15.26 -26.68 -4.50
N GLY A 84 -16.11 -27.66 -4.85
CA GLY A 84 -17.51 -27.41 -5.17
C GLY A 84 -18.33 -26.80 -4.02
N GLY A 85 -17.88 -26.94 -2.78
CA GLY A 85 -18.52 -26.41 -1.57
C GLY A 85 -18.09 -24.98 -1.21
N GLY A 86 -16.92 -24.54 -1.67
CA GLY A 86 -16.40 -23.22 -1.35
C GLY A 86 -14.88 -23.11 -1.42
N VAL A 87 -14.32 -22.37 -0.46
CA VAL A 87 -12.88 -22.17 -0.31
C VAL A 87 -12.46 -22.64 1.08
N ARG A 88 -11.49 -23.54 1.12
CA ARG A 88 -10.83 -23.99 2.34
C ARG A 88 -9.51 -23.26 2.52
N VAL A 89 -9.40 -22.52 3.62
CA VAL A 89 -8.17 -21.82 4.04
C VAL A 89 -7.54 -22.64 5.18
N THR A 90 -6.24 -22.88 5.10
CA THR A 90 -5.51 -23.72 6.06
C THR A 90 -4.35 -22.94 6.67
N THR A 91 -4.21 -23.06 7.97
CA THR A 91 -3.07 -22.61 8.79
C THR A 91 -2.45 -23.83 9.48
N PRO A 92 -1.32 -23.68 10.21
CA PRO A 92 -0.75 -24.79 10.99
C PRO A 92 -1.65 -25.28 12.13
N SER A 93 -2.53 -24.43 12.66
CA SER A 93 -3.39 -24.74 13.81
C SER A 93 -4.80 -25.16 13.41
N THR A 94 -5.33 -24.65 12.29
CA THR A 94 -6.74 -24.82 11.94
C THR A 94 -7.01 -24.77 10.43
N SER A 95 -8.24 -25.12 10.05
CA SER A 95 -8.76 -24.88 8.71
C SER A 95 -10.17 -24.31 8.77
N VAL A 96 -10.40 -23.26 7.99
CA VAL A 96 -11.67 -22.54 7.91
C VAL A 96 -12.25 -22.70 6.51
N HIS A 97 -13.57 -22.85 6.44
CA HIS A 97 -14.33 -22.90 5.19
C HIS A 97 -15.08 -21.58 4.98
N ALA A 98 -15.02 -21.05 3.76
CA ALA A 98 -15.69 -19.81 3.36
C ALA A 98 -16.28 -19.92 1.96
N ARG A 99 -17.25 -19.06 1.62
CA ARG A 99 -17.83 -18.99 0.26
C ARG A 99 -16.88 -18.39 -0.76
N VAL A 100 -16.06 -17.43 -0.31
CA VAL A 100 -15.09 -16.64 -1.07
C VAL A 100 -13.87 -16.39 -0.19
N CYS A 101 -12.68 -16.32 -0.79
CA CYS A 101 -11.45 -15.90 -0.14
C CYS A 101 -10.88 -14.63 -0.80
N VAL A 102 -10.50 -13.66 0.02
CA VAL A 102 -9.81 -12.45 -0.43
C VAL A 102 -8.34 -12.54 0.00
N LEU A 103 -7.43 -12.54 -0.96
CA LEU A 103 -5.99 -12.57 -0.74
C LEU A 103 -5.42 -11.15 -0.66
N ALA A 104 -5.10 -10.72 0.56
CA ALA A 104 -4.50 -9.44 0.90
C ALA A 104 -3.13 -9.61 1.61
N CYS A 105 -2.38 -10.65 1.27
CA CYS A 105 -1.17 -11.10 2.00
C CYS A 105 0.12 -10.30 1.72
N GLY A 106 0.01 -9.11 1.12
CA GLY A 106 1.16 -8.31 0.71
C GLY A 106 2.03 -8.99 -0.35
N ALA A 107 3.31 -8.60 -0.45
CA ALA A 107 4.29 -9.19 -1.36
C ALA A 107 4.77 -10.60 -0.93
N SER A 108 3.83 -11.51 -0.66
CA SER A 108 4.04 -12.93 -0.34
C SER A 108 3.23 -13.79 -1.30
N TYR A 109 3.93 -14.47 -2.22
CA TYR A 109 3.29 -15.10 -3.38
C TYR A 109 3.17 -16.63 -3.29
N ALA A 110 3.36 -17.23 -2.11
CA ALA A 110 3.32 -18.67 -1.96
C ALA A 110 1.94 -19.27 -2.31
N VAL A 111 0.85 -18.57 -1.96
CA VAL A 111 -0.53 -19.01 -2.23
C VAL A 111 -0.89 -18.78 -3.70
N GLN A 112 -0.50 -17.63 -4.26
CA GLN A 112 -0.75 -17.24 -5.65
C GLN A 112 -0.16 -18.27 -6.62
N ARG A 113 1.05 -18.79 -6.33
CA ARG A 113 1.67 -19.88 -7.11
C ARG A 113 0.83 -21.16 -7.11
N LYS A 114 0.31 -21.56 -5.96
CA LYS A 114 -0.55 -22.77 -5.85
C LYS A 114 -1.85 -22.61 -6.63
N LEU A 115 -2.44 -21.42 -6.59
CA LEU A 115 -3.66 -21.07 -7.33
C LEU A 115 -3.39 -20.72 -8.81
N ARG A 116 -2.13 -20.79 -9.26
CA ARG A 116 -1.69 -20.46 -10.63
C ARG A 116 -2.09 -19.05 -11.07
N LEU A 117 -2.12 -18.08 -10.14
CA LEU A 117 -2.54 -16.70 -10.41
C LEU A 117 -1.46 -15.84 -11.10
N GLY A 118 -0.27 -16.42 -11.29
CA GLY A 118 0.90 -15.73 -11.81
C GLY A 118 1.68 -15.00 -10.71
N MET A 119 2.70 -14.28 -11.15
CA MET A 119 3.60 -13.48 -10.31
C MET A 119 3.73 -12.07 -10.91
N PRO A 120 4.04 -11.03 -10.10
CA PRO A 120 4.37 -9.72 -10.64
C PRO A 120 5.55 -9.81 -11.60
N ARG A 121 5.48 -9.05 -12.71
CA ARG A 121 6.52 -9.06 -13.76
C ARG A 121 7.82 -8.39 -13.34
N LEU A 122 7.76 -7.45 -12.40
CA LEU A 122 8.91 -6.72 -11.88
C LEU A 122 8.84 -6.68 -10.36
N LEU A 123 9.95 -7.04 -9.74
CA LEU A 123 10.15 -6.99 -8.30
C LEU A 123 11.36 -6.09 -8.04
N LEU A 124 11.19 -5.05 -7.24
CA LEU A 124 12.30 -4.24 -6.74
C LEU A 124 12.60 -4.60 -5.29
N HIS A 125 13.86 -4.44 -4.90
CA HIS A 125 14.31 -4.55 -3.53
C HIS A 125 14.22 -3.17 -2.89
N SER A 126 13.72 -3.13 -1.65
CA SER A 126 13.70 -1.93 -0.83
C SER A 126 14.40 -2.15 0.48
N ALA A 127 14.98 -1.07 1.01
CA ALA A 127 15.59 -1.00 2.32
C ALA A 127 15.22 0.33 2.95
N GLN A 128 14.64 0.33 4.14
CA GLN A 128 14.22 1.55 4.84
C GLN A 128 14.46 1.48 6.34
N ALA A 129 14.86 2.60 6.93
CA ALA A 129 14.86 2.83 8.38
C ALA A 129 14.15 4.14 8.74
N GLU A 130 13.57 4.19 9.94
CA GLU A 130 13.13 5.43 10.58
C GLU A 130 14.15 5.75 11.68
N LEU A 131 14.82 6.90 11.57
CA LEU A 131 15.95 7.27 12.42
C LEU A 131 15.69 8.61 13.11
N PRO A 132 16.13 8.81 14.37
CA PRO A 132 16.08 10.11 15.01
C PRO A 132 16.86 11.16 14.20
N ALA A 133 16.30 12.36 14.08
CA ALA A 133 16.90 13.49 13.39
C ALA A 133 16.99 14.69 14.34
N ARG A 134 17.93 15.60 14.11
CA ARG A 134 18.04 16.85 14.90
C ARG A 134 17.04 17.92 14.47
N ARG A 135 16.50 17.81 13.25
CA ARG A 135 15.56 18.76 12.65
C ARG A 135 14.55 18.04 11.77
N LEU A 136 13.42 18.69 11.53
CA LEU A 136 12.59 18.36 10.37
C LEU A 136 13.22 18.99 9.11
N GLY A 137 13.27 18.22 8.04
CA GLY A 137 13.59 18.69 6.69
C GLY A 137 12.35 18.61 5.79
N ASP A 138 12.53 18.88 4.51
CA ASP A 138 11.52 18.64 3.48
C ASP A 138 11.53 17.18 3.03
N VAL A 139 10.56 16.76 2.23
CA VAL A 139 10.68 15.47 1.53
C VAL A 139 11.81 15.58 0.53
N GLU A 140 12.78 14.67 0.56
CA GLU A 140 13.79 14.56 -0.47
C GLU A 140 13.58 13.28 -1.29
N VAL A 141 13.67 13.38 -2.61
CA VAL A 141 13.69 12.25 -3.55
C VAL A 141 14.96 12.32 -4.39
N HIS A 142 15.75 11.25 -4.36
CA HIS A 142 17.08 11.19 -4.97
C HIS A 142 17.10 10.19 -6.11
N PHE A 143 17.57 10.64 -7.27
CA PHE A 143 17.66 9.82 -8.48
C PHE A 143 19.11 9.53 -8.85
N GLY A 144 19.30 8.43 -9.57
CA GLY A 144 20.57 8.09 -10.22
C GLY A 144 21.10 6.72 -9.84
N GLU A 145 21.86 6.16 -10.77
CA GLU A 145 22.39 4.80 -10.68
C GLU A 145 23.32 4.60 -9.46
N ARG A 146 24.03 5.65 -9.03
CA ARG A 146 24.86 5.60 -7.82
C ARG A 146 24.00 5.36 -6.57
N VAL A 147 22.88 6.05 -6.48
CA VAL A 147 22.01 6.07 -5.29
C VAL A 147 21.07 4.87 -5.30
N ALA A 148 20.27 4.71 -6.36
CA ALA A 148 19.26 3.66 -6.46
C ALA A 148 19.05 3.20 -7.92
N PRO A 149 19.83 2.20 -8.39
CA PRO A 149 19.71 1.57 -9.70
C PRO A 149 18.28 1.20 -10.07
N ARG A 150 17.81 1.73 -11.21
CA ARG A 150 16.46 1.49 -11.73
C ARG A 150 15.35 1.79 -10.71
N GLY A 151 15.57 2.74 -9.83
CA GLY A 151 14.60 3.20 -8.84
C GLY A 151 14.96 4.59 -8.31
N PHE A 152 14.71 4.82 -7.03
CA PHE A 152 15.03 6.09 -6.36
C PHE A 152 15.21 5.88 -4.86
N ALA A 153 15.78 6.87 -4.19
CA ALA A 153 15.87 6.94 -2.74
C ALA A 153 15.06 8.11 -2.19
N TRP A 154 14.73 8.06 -0.92
CA TRP A 154 13.96 9.10 -0.25
C TRP A 154 14.47 9.38 1.16
N ALA A 155 14.23 10.62 1.61
CA ALA A 155 14.24 11.00 3.01
C ALA A 155 12.91 11.73 3.29
N VAL A 156 12.09 11.19 4.18
CA VAL A 156 10.77 11.76 4.51
C VAL A 156 10.77 12.20 5.98
N PRO A 157 10.43 13.46 6.28
CA PRO A 157 10.38 13.97 7.64
C PRO A 157 9.21 13.32 8.39
N VAL A 158 9.47 12.89 9.63
CA VAL A 158 8.47 12.28 10.50
C VAL A 158 8.47 13.01 11.83
N GLN A 159 7.38 13.67 12.17
CA GLN A 159 7.21 14.31 13.48
C GLN A 159 6.63 13.29 14.47
N ARG A 160 7.32 13.10 15.60
CA ARG A 160 6.80 12.37 16.78
C ARG A 160 6.96 13.29 18.00
N GLU A 161 7.27 12.73 19.17
CA GLU A 161 7.72 13.49 20.34
C GLU A 161 8.99 14.30 20.05
N ARG A 162 9.82 13.82 19.11
CA ARG A 162 10.99 14.49 18.54
C ARG A 162 11.06 14.27 17.03
N PRO A 163 11.90 15.00 16.28
CA PRO A 163 12.05 14.79 14.84
C PRO A 163 12.66 13.42 14.50
N TYR A 164 12.14 12.80 13.45
CA TYR A 164 12.65 11.59 12.82
C TYR A 164 12.71 11.78 11.31
N VAL A 165 13.44 10.90 10.63
CA VAL A 165 13.48 10.80 9.17
C VAL A 165 13.33 9.33 8.75
N ARG A 166 12.45 9.07 7.79
CA ARG A 166 12.38 7.79 7.08
C ARG A 166 13.28 7.86 5.86
N ILE A 167 14.44 7.24 5.95
CA ILE A 167 15.39 7.11 4.84
C ILE A 167 15.16 5.75 4.20
N GLY A 168 15.10 5.71 2.88
CA GLY A 168 15.00 4.44 2.18
C GLY A 168 15.39 4.51 0.72
N VAL A 169 15.54 3.33 0.14
CA VAL A 169 15.83 3.13 -1.28
C VAL A 169 14.89 2.07 -1.82
N MET A 170 14.55 2.18 -3.09
CA MET A 170 14.06 1.07 -3.90
C MET A 170 14.91 0.95 -5.15
N CYS A 171 15.41 -0.24 -5.44
CA CYS A 171 16.32 -0.48 -6.56
C CYS A 171 16.25 -1.93 -7.05
N ALA A 172 16.88 -2.20 -8.18
CA ALA A 172 16.89 -3.53 -8.78
C ALA A 172 17.55 -4.60 -7.90
N GLN A 173 18.58 -4.26 -7.12
CA GLN A 173 19.35 -5.20 -6.32
C GLN A 173 20.15 -4.50 -5.21
N HIS A 174 20.60 -5.25 -4.21
CA HIS A 174 21.48 -4.79 -3.12
C HIS A 174 20.97 -3.55 -2.37
N ALA A 175 19.66 -3.48 -2.10
CA ALA A 175 19.04 -2.32 -1.46
C ALA A 175 19.67 -1.93 -0.12
N ASP A 176 20.19 -2.88 0.65
CA ASP A 176 20.99 -2.66 1.86
C ASP A 176 22.22 -1.78 1.59
N ARG A 177 23.05 -2.13 0.61
CA ARG A 177 24.26 -1.36 0.26
C ARG A 177 23.93 0.03 -0.26
N HIS A 178 22.86 0.14 -1.04
CA HIS A 178 22.37 1.42 -1.55
C HIS A 178 21.80 2.30 -0.43
N PHE A 179 21.13 1.70 0.54
CA PHE A 179 20.67 2.38 1.75
C PHE A 179 21.84 2.92 2.58
N ASP A 180 22.91 2.14 2.78
CA ASP A 180 24.06 2.60 3.55
C ASP A 180 24.71 3.84 2.95
N ARG A 181 24.86 3.87 1.62
CA ARG A 181 25.36 5.05 0.88
C ARG A 181 24.41 6.23 0.97
N MET A 182 23.10 5.98 0.85
CA MET A 182 22.09 7.04 1.00
C MET A 182 22.14 7.62 2.42
N LEU A 183 22.30 6.79 3.44
CA LEU A 183 22.43 7.22 4.83
C LEU A 183 23.69 8.07 5.03
N GLU A 184 24.80 7.73 4.39
CA GLU A 184 26.03 8.54 4.40
C GLU A 184 25.81 9.95 3.84
N ASP A 185 25.11 10.04 2.70
CA ASP A 185 24.85 11.33 2.04
C ASP A 185 23.81 12.19 2.80
N ILE A 186 22.89 11.57 3.54
CA ILE A 186 21.74 12.22 4.19
C ILE A 186 22.01 12.57 5.66
N ALA A 187 22.76 11.73 6.37
CA ALA A 187 22.94 11.86 7.82
C ALA A 187 23.47 13.25 8.26
N PRO A 188 24.47 13.86 7.59
CA PRO A 188 24.96 15.19 7.97
C PRO A 188 23.89 16.28 7.84
N ARG A 189 23.05 16.20 6.79
CA ARG A 189 22.01 17.20 6.48
C ARG A 189 20.84 17.15 7.46
N TRP A 190 20.47 15.94 7.88
CA TRP A 190 19.37 15.69 8.80
C TRP A 190 19.80 15.61 10.28
N GLY A 191 21.11 15.65 10.54
CA GLY A 191 21.68 15.47 11.86
C GLY A 191 21.37 14.10 12.45
N VAL A 192 21.40 13.05 11.61
CA VAL A 192 21.22 11.66 12.04
C VAL A 192 22.55 11.14 12.58
N GLU A 193 22.52 10.60 13.80
CA GLU A 193 23.68 9.94 14.38
C GLU A 193 23.78 8.51 13.84
N ARG A 194 24.86 8.20 13.11
CA ARG A 194 25.08 6.86 12.57
C ARG A 194 25.54 5.93 13.69
N THR A 195 24.75 4.90 13.94
CA THR A 195 25.02 3.87 14.95
C THR A 195 24.80 2.48 14.35
N ALA A 196 25.24 1.42 15.04
CA ALA A 196 24.98 0.05 14.60
C ALA A 196 23.47 -0.29 14.52
N GLN A 197 22.61 0.48 15.21
CA GLN A 197 21.16 0.33 15.16
C GLN A 197 20.51 0.88 13.88
N CYS A 198 21.26 1.53 12.98
CA CYS A 198 20.75 2.08 11.72
C CYS A 198 20.46 1.02 10.64
N GLN A 199 20.21 -0.24 11.02
CA GLN A 199 19.95 -1.35 10.10
C GLN A 199 18.59 -1.17 9.41
N PRO A 200 18.55 -1.14 8.07
CA PRO A 200 17.29 -1.03 7.35
C PRO A 200 16.50 -2.33 7.43
N ARG A 201 15.18 -2.22 7.43
CA ARG A 201 14.31 -3.36 7.11
C ARG A 201 14.27 -3.50 5.60
N GLN A 202 14.34 -4.72 5.09
CA GLN A 202 14.25 -4.99 3.65
C GLN A 202 12.92 -5.65 3.26
N LYS A 203 12.37 -5.24 2.12
CA LYS A 203 11.18 -5.83 1.51
C LYS A 203 11.26 -5.85 -0.01
N ILE A 204 10.48 -6.72 -0.62
CA ILE A 204 10.23 -6.72 -2.06
C ILE A 204 9.02 -5.84 -2.36
N LEU A 205 9.13 -4.97 -3.36
CA LEU A 205 8.04 -4.19 -3.92
C LEU A 205 7.63 -4.76 -5.27
N PRO A 206 6.36 -5.19 -5.45
CA PRO A 206 5.87 -5.63 -6.73
C PRO A 206 5.47 -4.44 -7.60
N LEU A 207 6.15 -4.27 -8.73
CA LEU A 207 5.87 -3.22 -9.69
C LEU A 207 5.17 -3.82 -10.91
N GLY A 208 3.87 -4.04 -10.77
CA GLY A 208 3.01 -4.51 -11.84
C GLY A 208 2.14 -5.68 -11.40
N PRO A 209 0.94 -5.81 -11.99
CA PRO A 209 -0.03 -6.77 -11.53
C PRO A 209 0.41 -8.21 -11.80
N ILE A 210 -0.12 -9.14 -11.00
CA ILE A 210 -0.12 -10.56 -11.33
C ILE A 210 -0.98 -10.83 -12.58
N GLU A 211 -0.78 -11.99 -13.21
CA GLU A 211 -1.49 -12.35 -14.44
C GLU A 211 -3.01 -12.40 -14.26
N ARG A 212 -3.47 -12.88 -13.11
CA ARG A 212 -4.89 -13.00 -12.78
C ARG A 212 -5.14 -12.53 -11.35
N THR A 213 -5.85 -11.42 -11.19
CA THR A 213 -6.25 -10.87 -9.89
C THR A 213 -7.47 -11.57 -9.28
N PHE A 214 -8.01 -12.58 -9.96
CA PHE A 214 -9.09 -13.42 -9.47
C PHE A 214 -9.04 -14.83 -10.06
N ALA A 215 -9.70 -15.75 -9.38
CA ALA A 215 -10.06 -17.09 -9.85
C ALA A 215 -11.44 -17.45 -9.29
N GLU A 216 -11.89 -18.69 -9.51
CA GLU A 216 -13.13 -19.16 -8.90
C GLU A 216 -13.09 -18.96 -7.37
N ARG A 217 -14.03 -18.16 -6.86
CA ARG A 217 -14.20 -17.84 -5.43
C ARG A 217 -12.97 -17.19 -4.75
N VAL A 218 -11.98 -16.73 -5.51
CA VAL A 218 -10.80 -16.06 -4.98
C VAL A 218 -10.60 -14.71 -5.66
N VAL A 219 -10.40 -13.66 -4.87
CA VAL A 219 -10.02 -12.32 -5.34
C VAL A 219 -8.71 -11.93 -4.67
N VAL A 220 -7.82 -11.25 -5.38
CA VAL A 220 -6.53 -10.77 -4.88
C VAL A 220 -6.49 -9.25 -4.97
N LEU A 221 -5.98 -8.58 -3.95
CA LEU A 221 -5.96 -7.12 -3.87
C LEU A 221 -4.63 -6.57 -3.33
N GLY A 222 -4.44 -5.26 -3.47
CA GLY A 222 -3.23 -4.53 -3.05
C GLY A 222 -1.92 -5.13 -3.59
N ASP A 223 -0.88 -5.10 -2.77
CA ASP A 223 0.44 -5.66 -3.10
C ASP A 223 0.38 -7.15 -3.49
N ALA A 224 -0.55 -7.94 -2.92
CA ALA A 224 -0.70 -9.36 -3.25
C ALA A 224 -1.11 -9.57 -4.71
N ALA A 225 -1.79 -8.58 -5.30
CA ALA A 225 -2.16 -8.51 -6.70
C ALA A 225 -1.15 -7.72 -7.55
N GLY A 226 -0.08 -7.18 -6.95
CA GLY A 226 0.88 -6.31 -7.62
C GLY A 226 0.34 -4.92 -7.99
N ILE A 227 -0.73 -4.46 -7.31
CA ILE A 227 -1.37 -3.17 -7.57
C ILE A 227 -0.67 -2.09 -6.75
N VAL A 228 0.41 -1.56 -7.31
CA VAL A 228 1.24 -0.48 -6.72
C VAL A 228 1.50 0.56 -7.79
N LYS A 229 1.55 1.85 -7.43
CA LYS A 229 1.93 2.93 -8.35
C LYS A 229 3.41 2.80 -8.75
N PRO A 230 3.76 2.41 -9.99
CA PRO A 230 5.14 2.05 -10.32
C PRO A 230 6.12 3.21 -10.21
N THR A 231 5.65 4.45 -10.43
CA THR A 231 6.48 5.65 -10.41
C THR A 231 6.89 6.11 -9.01
N THR A 232 6.18 5.67 -7.96
CA THR A 232 6.40 6.14 -6.57
C THR A 232 6.54 5.01 -5.56
N GLY A 233 6.25 3.76 -5.95
CA GLY A 233 6.13 2.64 -5.01
C GLY A 233 4.94 2.75 -4.05
N GLY A 234 4.03 3.72 -4.24
CA GLY A 234 2.87 3.94 -3.39
C GLY A 234 1.80 2.86 -3.57
N GLY A 235 1.54 2.07 -2.53
CA GLY A 235 0.57 0.96 -2.55
C GLY A 235 -0.66 1.14 -1.63
N ILE A 236 -0.62 2.03 -0.64
CA ILE A 236 -1.71 2.18 0.36
C ILE A 236 -3.02 2.59 -0.32
N TYR A 237 -3.00 3.70 -1.05
CA TYR A 237 -4.17 4.19 -1.79
C TYR A 237 -4.76 3.11 -2.71
N TYR A 238 -3.92 2.44 -3.49
CA TYR A 238 -4.37 1.39 -4.41
C TYR A 238 -4.84 0.12 -3.71
N SER A 239 -4.34 -0.18 -2.52
CA SER A 239 -4.85 -1.26 -1.67
C SER A 239 -6.26 -0.96 -1.16
N LEU A 240 -6.51 0.29 -0.73
CA LEU A 240 -7.84 0.75 -0.32
C LEU A 240 -8.82 0.76 -1.51
N LEU A 241 -8.39 1.31 -2.65
CA LEU A 241 -9.20 1.34 -3.88
C LEU A 241 -9.55 -0.06 -4.36
N SER A 242 -8.58 -0.97 -4.44
CA SER A 242 -8.83 -2.36 -4.85
C SER A 242 -9.71 -3.12 -3.85
N ALA A 243 -9.62 -2.81 -2.56
CA ALA A 243 -10.52 -3.37 -1.54
C ALA A 243 -11.95 -2.85 -1.70
N SER A 244 -12.14 -1.56 -1.98
CA SER A 244 -13.46 -0.96 -2.24
C SER A 244 -14.14 -1.63 -3.45
N LEU A 245 -13.42 -1.74 -4.57
CA LEU A 245 -13.92 -2.41 -5.79
C LEU A 245 -14.24 -3.89 -5.56
N ALA A 246 -13.42 -4.59 -4.76
CA ALA A 246 -13.68 -5.97 -4.39
C ALA A 246 -14.94 -6.09 -3.51
N CYS A 247 -15.14 -5.16 -2.56
CA CYS A 247 -16.32 -5.14 -1.70
C CYS A 247 -17.62 -5.02 -2.52
N ASP A 248 -17.68 -4.07 -3.46
CA ASP A 248 -18.84 -3.88 -4.34
C ASP A 248 -19.16 -5.15 -5.15
N THR A 249 -18.11 -5.73 -5.74
CA THR A 249 -18.22 -6.95 -6.56
C THR A 249 -18.73 -8.12 -5.75
N LEU A 250 -18.16 -8.34 -4.57
CA LEU A 250 -18.47 -9.49 -3.70
C LEU A 250 -19.84 -9.34 -3.05
N THR A 251 -20.24 -8.14 -2.64
CA THR A 251 -21.57 -7.89 -2.07
C THR A 251 -22.66 -8.23 -3.09
N GLY A 252 -22.49 -7.79 -4.34
CA GLY A 252 -23.41 -8.16 -5.43
C GLY A 252 -23.46 -9.67 -5.71
N ALA A 253 -22.31 -10.34 -5.71
CA ALA A 253 -22.24 -11.79 -5.96
C ALA A 253 -22.82 -12.63 -4.81
N LEU A 254 -22.54 -12.25 -3.56
CA LEU A 254 -23.01 -12.95 -2.37
C LEU A 254 -24.50 -12.72 -2.11
N GLY A 255 -25.01 -11.52 -2.43
CA GLY A 255 -26.45 -11.20 -2.36
C GLY A 255 -27.28 -12.00 -3.36
N ARG A 256 -26.81 -12.13 -4.61
CA ARG A 256 -27.49 -12.94 -5.65
C ARG A 256 -27.54 -14.44 -5.32
N SER A 257 -26.51 -14.96 -4.65
CA SER A 257 -26.49 -16.38 -4.24
C SER A 257 -27.36 -16.67 -3.02
N CYS A 258 -27.75 -15.66 -2.23
CA CYS A 258 -28.80 -15.81 -1.21
C CYS A 258 -30.21 -15.75 -1.82
N ALA A 259 -30.40 -15.07 -2.96
CA ALA A 259 -31.67 -15.01 -3.68
C ALA A 259 -31.91 -16.20 -4.64
N GLY A 260 -30.93 -17.11 -4.76
CA GLY A 260 -30.84 -18.12 -5.82
C GLY A 260 -31.00 -19.58 -5.37
N SER A 261 -31.83 -19.89 -4.37
CA SER A 261 -32.28 -21.28 -4.15
C SER A 261 -33.33 -21.74 -5.18
N SER A 262 -33.61 -20.94 -6.21
CA SER A 262 -34.21 -21.42 -7.45
C SER A 262 -33.77 -20.54 -8.64
N SER A 263 -33.05 -21.16 -9.58
CA SER A 263 -32.62 -20.65 -10.90
C SER A 263 -31.54 -19.55 -10.91
N CYS A 264 -30.38 -19.83 -11.53
CA CYS A 264 -30.04 -19.26 -12.84
C CYS A 264 -28.63 -19.66 -13.29
N ALA A 265 -28.59 -20.27 -14.47
CA ALA A 265 -27.42 -20.31 -15.34
C ALA A 265 -27.20 -18.95 -16.02
N ALA A 266 -25.93 -18.67 -16.34
CA ALA A 266 -25.42 -17.68 -17.30
C ALA A 266 -25.54 -16.18 -16.95
N SER A 267 -24.37 -15.53 -16.83
CA SER A 267 -23.99 -14.47 -17.79
C SER A 267 -22.48 -14.23 -17.74
N ARG A 268 -21.83 -14.44 -18.90
CA ARG A 268 -20.53 -13.86 -19.25
C ARG A 268 -20.79 -12.48 -19.85
N SER A 269 -19.82 -11.59 -19.68
CA SER A 269 -19.70 -10.24 -20.25
C SER A 269 -20.55 -9.13 -19.60
N ALA A 270 -19.86 -8.24 -18.89
CA ALA A 270 -20.26 -6.85 -18.74
C ALA A 270 -18.97 -6.00 -18.74
N SER A 271 -18.72 -5.34 -19.86
CA SER A 271 -17.72 -4.27 -20.00
C SER A 271 -18.21 -3.03 -19.22
N PRO A 272 -17.33 -2.20 -18.63
CA PRO A 272 -17.77 -1.02 -17.90
C PRO A 272 -17.93 0.18 -18.85
N THR A 273 -19.17 0.51 -19.20
CA THR A 273 -19.52 1.86 -19.68
C THR A 273 -19.94 2.71 -18.48
N ARG A 274 -19.05 3.61 -18.06
CA ARG A 274 -19.38 4.72 -17.15
C ARG A 274 -20.37 5.66 -17.85
N THR A 275 -21.54 5.87 -17.27
CA THR A 275 -22.33 7.09 -17.47
C THR A 275 -22.32 7.87 -16.17
N SER A 276 -21.60 8.98 -16.18
CA SER A 276 -21.62 9.99 -15.12
C SER A 276 -22.96 10.71 -15.14
N THR A 277 -23.71 10.63 -14.04
CA THR A 277 -24.79 11.58 -13.79
C THR A 277 -24.28 12.57 -12.75
N ALA A 278 -23.71 13.67 -13.22
CA ALA A 278 -23.44 14.84 -12.40
C ALA A 278 -24.77 15.51 -12.08
N CYS A 279 -25.22 15.41 -10.83
CA CYS A 279 -26.34 16.21 -10.34
C CYS A 279 -25.78 17.54 -9.84
N SER A 280 -26.05 18.59 -10.61
CA SER A 280 -25.71 19.98 -10.35
C SER A 280 -26.52 20.55 -9.19
N ARG A 281 -25.85 21.20 -8.23
CA ARG A 281 -26.46 22.19 -7.36
C ARG A 281 -25.70 23.49 -7.51
N SER A 282 -26.22 24.35 -8.37
CA SER A 282 -25.89 25.77 -8.41
C SER A 282 -26.54 26.47 -7.20
N ARG A 283 -25.73 27.24 -6.46
CA ARG A 283 -26.22 28.37 -5.67
C ARG A 283 -25.61 29.62 -6.29
N ALA A 284 -26.46 30.44 -6.90
CA ALA A 284 -26.11 31.80 -7.30
C ALA A 284 -26.15 32.72 -6.06
N PRO A 285 -25.28 33.74 -5.97
CA PRO A 285 -25.41 34.80 -4.98
C PRO A 285 -26.44 35.84 -5.46
N THR A 286 -27.27 36.31 -4.53
CA THR A 286 -28.11 37.51 -4.73
C THR A 286 -27.28 38.74 -4.39
N VAL A 287 -27.49 39.79 -5.18
CA VAL A 287 -26.88 41.14 -5.18
C VAL A 287 -26.76 41.75 -3.78
#